data_AF-A0A1Q3WT97-F1
#
_entry.id   AF-A0A1Q3WT97-F1
#
_cell.length_a   1.000
_cell.length_b   1.000
_cell.length_c   1.000
_cell.angle_alpha   90.00
_cell.angle_beta   90.00
_cell.angle_gamma   90.00
#
_symmetry.space_group_name_H-M   'P 1'
#
loop_
_entity.id
_entity.type
_entity.pdbx_description
1 polymer ?
#
loop_
_entity_poly.entity_id
_entity_poly.type
_entity_poly.pdbx_seq_one_letter_code
_entity_poly.pdbx_strand_id
1 'polypeptide(L)'
;MKTKTNVSLLKEYIKTLVATEVEFPGVMPREWGNEFTRNELSAIYFTLKFVLKSAEPKTRLILMDAFKNVHHPGMNMHWFLCDFWPEIAPLLTKQQASEVQYPSAKRVKTPQGLDLALLNLMKETVNQ
;
A
#
# COMPACT_ATOMS: atom_id res chain seq x y z
N MET A 1 -19.35 -3.69 -7.26
CA MET A 1 -18.43 -3.70 -6.09
C MET A 1 -17.36 -2.66 -6.30
N LYS A 2 -17.22 -1.66 -5.43
CA LYS A 2 -16.05 -0.77 -5.44
C LYS A 2 -14.83 -1.62 -5.05
N THR A 3 -13.81 -1.66 -5.89
CA THR A 3 -12.52 -2.28 -5.56
C THR A 3 -11.89 -1.49 -4.41
N LYS A 4 -11.80 -2.09 -3.22
CA LYS A 4 -11.06 -1.51 -2.09
C LYS A 4 -9.57 -1.47 -2.45
N THR A 5 -8.90 -0.35 -2.21
CA THR A 5 -7.44 -0.29 -2.31
C THR A 5 -6.82 -1.11 -1.18
N ASN A 6 -5.61 -1.63 -1.36
CA ASN A 6 -4.97 -2.40 -0.29
C ASN A 6 -4.74 -1.57 0.99
N VAL A 7 -4.55 -0.25 0.84
CA VAL A 7 -4.49 0.70 1.97
C VAL A 7 -5.84 0.79 2.68
N SER A 8 -6.95 0.87 1.94
CA SER A 8 -8.30 0.85 2.54
C SER A 8 -8.56 -0.45 3.30
N LEU A 9 -8.10 -1.57 2.75
CA LEU A 9 -8.21 -2.89 3.39
C LEU A 9 -7.36 -2.99 4.67
N LEU A 10 -6.15 -2.43 4.68
CA LEU A 10 -5.31 -2.35 5.88
C LEU A 10 -5.96 -1.45 6.95
N LYS A 11 -6.53 -0.30 6.57
CA LYS A 11 -7.27 0.57 7.50
C LYS A 11 -8.47 -0.16 8.12
N GLU A 12 -9.26 -0.84 7.30
CA GLU A 12 -10.39 -1.65 7.76
C GLU A 12 -9.95 -2.77 8.71
N TYR A 13 -8.83 -3.44 8.41
CA TYR A 13 -8.27 -4.47 9.29
C TYR A 13 -7.88 -3.90 10.66
N ILE A 14 -7.12 -2.79 10.69
CA ILE A 14 -6.74 -2.14 11.95
C ILE A 14 -7.98 -1.64 12.72
N LYS A 15 -8.96 -1.10 12.01
CA LYS A 15 -10.24 -0.64 12.58
C LYS A 15 -11.04 -1.77 13.21
N THR A 16 -11.02 -2.95 12.59
CA THR A 16 -11.69 -4.14 13.11
C THR A 16 -11.05 -4.63 14.40
N LEU A 17 -9.73 -4.46 14.54
CA LEU A 17 -8.98 -4.94 15.69
C LEU A 17 -8.96 -3.95 16.86
N VAL A 18 -8.54 -2.70 16.62
CA VAL A 18 -8.09 -1.81 17.71
C VAL A 18 -8.34 -0.30 17.52
N ALA A 19 -8.43 0.22 16.29
CA ALA A 19 -8.50 1.67 16.06
C ALA A 19 -9.93 2.26 16.20
N THR A 20 -10.04 3.54 16.57
CA THR A 20 -11.32 4.24 16.77
C THR A 20 -11.71 5.10 15.56
N GLU A 21 -12.86 5.80 15.64
CA GLU A 21 -13.32 6.74 14.60
C GLU A 21 -12.40 7.94 14.39
N VAL A 22 -11.68 8.33 15.44
CA VAL A 22 -10.79 9.48 15.39
C VAL A 22 -9.61 9.24 14.44
N GLU A 23 -9.08 8.02 14.38
CA GLU A 23 -7.86 7.74 13.62
C GLU A 23 -8.11 7.34 12.17
N PHE A 24 -9.26 6.72 11.89
CA PHE A 24 -9.70 6.42 10.52
C PHE A 24 -11.16 6.85 10.32
N PRO A 25 -11.41 8.16 10.07
CA PRO A 25 -12.75 8.66 9.87
C PRO A 25 -13.36 8.08 8.58
N GLY A 26 -14.61 7.63 8.66
CA GLY A 26 -15.34 7.04 7.54
C GLY A 26 -14.90 5.62 7.16
N VAL A 27 -13.97 5.00 7.91
CA VAL A 27 -13.60 3.59 7.76
C VAL A 27 -14.41 2.78 8.76
N MET A 28 -15.30 1.94 8.24
CA MET A 28 -16.10 1.03 9.05
C MET A 28 -15.29 -0.24 9.39
N PRO A 29 -15.39 -0.75 10.63
CA PRO A 29 -14.82 -2.05 10.97
C PRO A 29 -15.55 -3.17 10.21
N ARG A 30 -14.86 -4.29 10.00
CA ARG A 30 -15.45 -5.49 9.43
C ARG A 30 -16.47 -6.08 10.40
N GLU A 31 -17.63 -6.43 9.89
CA GLU A 31 -18.69 -7.05 10.69
C GLU A 31 -18.28 -8.44 11.20
N TRP A 32 -18.79 -8.80 12.38
CA TRP A 32 -18.58 -10.12 12.95
C TRP A 32 -19.12 -11.22 12.03
N GLY A 33 -18.39 -12.32 11.90
CA GLY A 33 -18.73 -13.42 10.98
C GLY A 33 -18.29 -13.22 9.52
N ASN A 34 -17.74 -12.06 9.16
CA ASN A 34 -17.16 -11.79 7.85
C ASN A 34 -15.62 -11.77 7.93
N GLU A 35 -15.01 -12.95 8.02
CA GLU A 35 -13.55 -13.09 8.14
C GLU A 35 -12.80 -12.56 6.90
N PHE A 36 -11.62 -12.01 7.14
CA PHE A 36 -10.71 -11.63 6.06
C PHE A 36 -10.21 -12.87 5.33
N THR A 37 -10.36 -12.90 4.01
CA THR A 37 -9.88 -13.99 3.18
C THR A 37 -8.34 -14.07 3.20
N ARG A 38 -7.78 -15.24 2.87
CA ARG A 38 -6.30 -15.41 2.76
C ARG A 38 -5.65 -14.41 1.79
N ASN A 39 -6.35 -14.07 0.71
CA ASN A 39 -5.88 -13.09 -0.27
C ASN A 39 -5.89 -11.68 0.32
N GLU A 40 -6.95 -11.30 1.05
CA GLU A 40 -7.00 -10.02 1.77
C GLU A 40 -5.90 -9.93 2.82
N LEU A 41 -5.71 -10.98 3.64
CA LEU A 41 -4.64 -11.04 4.64
C LEU A 41 -3.25 -10.89 4.00
N SER A 42 -3.02 -11.52 2.85
CA SER A 42 -1.77 -11.35 2.10
C SER A 42 -1.59 -9.91 1.62
N ALA A 43 -2.65 -9.30 1.06
CA ALA A 43 -2.62 -7.91 0.63
C ALA A 43 -2.36 -6.96 1.80
N ILE A 44 -2.98 -7.19 2.96
CA ILE A 44 -2.76 -6.45 4.21
C ILE A 44 -1.29 -6.57 4.63
N TYR A 45 -0.75 -7.79 4.68
CA TYR A 45 0.65 -8.03 5.07
C TYR A 45 1.65 -7.28 4.18
N PHE A 46 1.51 -7.38 2.85
CA PHE A 46 2.42 -6.68 1.93
C PHE A 46 2.28 -5.16 1.99
N THR A 47 1.04 -4.67 2.14
CA THR A 47 0.77 -3.24 2.27
C THR A 47 1.36 -2.69 3.55
N LEU A 48 1.18 -3.41 4.66
CA LEU A 48 1.78 -3.06 5.93
C LEU A 48 3.30 -2.98 5.81
N LYS A 49 3.95 -4.00 5.24
CA LYS A 49 5.40 -3.98 4.99
C LYS A 49 5.85 -2.77 4.16
N PHE A 50 5.06 -2.35 3.17
CA PHE A 50 5.35 -1.16 2.36
C PHE A 50 5.23 0.14 3.18
N VAL A 51 4.15 0.27 3.94
CA VAL A 51 3.91 1.44 4.82
C VAL A 51 5.01 1.58 5.87
N LEU A 52 5.45 0.48 6.47
CA LEU A 52 6.52 0.53 7.47
C LEU A 52 7.85 1.04 6.88
N LYS A 53 8.11 0.82 5.59
CA LYS A 53 9.33 1.31 4.92
C LYS A 53 9.34 2.83 4.71
N SER A 54 8.18 3.48 4.69
CA SER A 54 8.07 4.94 4.55
C SER A 54 8.17 5.70 5.87
N ALA A 55 8.27 5.00 7.00
CA ALA A 55 8.50 5.62 8.29
C ALA A 55 9.89 6.29 8.37
N GLU A 56 10.01 7.28 9.26
CA GLU A 56 11.28 7.93 9.60
C GLU A 56 12.34 6.91 10.03
N PRO A 57 13.65 7.12 9.75
CA PRO A 57 14.67 6.10 9.91
C PRO A 57 14.68 5.40 11.28
N LYS A 58 14.56 6.14 12.37
CA LYS A 58 14.54 5.60 13.74
C LYS A 58 13.30 4.73 13.99
N THR A 59 12.12 5.24 13.65
CA THR A 59 10.85 4.52 13.79
C THR A 59 10.78 3.31 12.88
N ARG A 60 11.25 3.43 11.64
CA ARG A 60 11.34 2.35 10.67
C ARG A 60 12.17 1.19 11.18
N LEU A 61 13.32 1.44 11.83
CA LEU A 61 14.14 0.37 12.38
C LEU A 61 13.38 -0.43 13.44
N ILE A 62 12.72 0.24 14.37
CA ILE A 62 11.93 -0.39 15.44
C ILE A 62 10.78 -1.21 14.82
N LEU A 63 9.97 -0.58 13.96
CA LEU A 63 8.80 -1.23 13.36
C LEU A 63 9.20 -2.40 12.46
N MET A 64 10.27 -2.25 11.67
CA MET A 64 10.72 -3.33 10.78
C MET A 64 11.37 -4.48 11.55
N ASP A 65 12.04 -4.20 12.67
CA ASP A 65 12.61 -5.25 13.50
C ASP A 65 11.50 -6.08 14.18
N ALA A 66 10.52 -5.41 14.78
CA ALA A 66 9.33 -6.06 15.34
C ALA A 66 8.54 -6.84 14.27
N PHE A 67 8.43 -6.27 13.05
CA PHE A 67 7.70 -6.91 11.95
C PHE A 67 8.37 -8.20 11.43
N LYS A 68 9.68 -8.41 11.63
CA LYS A 68 10.35 -9.66 11.23
C LYS A 68 9.77 -10.90 11.94
N ASN A 69 9.24 -10.71 13.14
CA ASN A 69 8.63 -11.77 13.95
C ASN A 69 7.18 -12.06 13.53
N VAL A 70 6.63 -11.29 12.58
CA VAL A 70 5.35 -11.58 11.94
C VAL A 70 5.55 -12.69 10.91
N HIS A 71 5.50 -13.94 11.37
CA HIS A 71 5.61 -15.11 10.50
C HIS A 71 4.32 -15.33 9.70
N HIS A 72 4.40 -15.15 8.38
CA HIS A 72 3.32 -15.39 7.40
C HIS A 72 1.98 -14.66 7.69
N PRO A 73 1.06 -14.55 6.72
CA PRO A 73 -0.10 -13.64 6.80
C PRO A 73 -1.19 -13.97 7.86
N GLY A 74 -0.94 -14.81 8.86
CA GLY A 74 -2.01 -15.42 9.66
C GLY A 74 -1.94 -15.19 11.16
N MET A 75 -0.80 -15.43 11.80
CA MET A 75 -0.83 -15.65 13.26
C MET A 75 -0.28 -14.51 14.12
N ASN A 76 0.60 -13.65 13.60
CA ASN A 76 1.25 -12.63 14.43
C ASN A 76 0.99 -11.19 13.97
N MET A 77 0.26 -11.01 12.87
CA MET A 77 -0.03 -9.68 12.33
C MET A 77 -1.00 -8.90 13.22
N HIS A 78 -1.96 -9.58 13.84
CA HIS A 78 -2.91 -8.93 14.74
C HIS A 78 -2.21 -8.42 16.00
N TRP A 79 -1.34 -9.22 16.65
CA TRP A 79 -0.55 -8.77 17.80
C TRP A 79 0.34 -7.59 17.47
N PHE A 80 1.07 -7.68 16.35
CA PHE A 80 1.89 -6.56 15.88
C PHE A 80 1.07 -5.28 15.69
N LEU A 81 -0.13 -5.38 15.11
CA LEU A 81 -0.98 -4.21 14.92
C LEU A 81 -1.60 -3.72 16.24
N CYS A 82 -1.93 -4.59 17.19
CA CYS A 82 -2.35 -4.15 18.52
C CYS A 82 -1.26 -3.32 19.22
N ASP A 83 0.01 -3.69 19.05
CA ASP A 83 1.13 -3.02 19.70
C ASP A 83 1.56 -1.72 19.02
N PHE A 84 1.50 -1.66 17.68
CA PHE A 84 2.11 -0.59 16.88
C PHE A 84 1.13 0.22 16.02
N TRP A 85 -0.19 0.02 16.15
CA TRP A 85 -1.15 0.80 15.36
C TRP A 85 -1.02 2.34 15.54
N PRO A 86 -0.68 2.90 16.73
CA PRO A 86 -0.56 4.36 16.88
C PRO A 86 0.57 4.96 16.04
N GLU A 87 1.66 4.22 15.82
CA GLU A 87 2.78 4.63 14.96
C GLU A 87 2.45 4.43 13.47
N ILE A 88 1.60 3.44 13.16
CA ILE A 88 1.23 3.08 11.79
C ILE A 88 0.14 4.00 11.24
N ALA A 89 -0.85 4.37 12.06
CA ALA A 89 -1.99 5.17 11.62
C ALA A 89 -1.58 6.52 10.96
N PRO A 90 -0.61 7.29 11.51
CA PRO A 90 -0.09 8.49 10.86
C PRO A 90 0.56 8.25 9.49
N LEU A 91 1.15 7.06 9.27
CA LEU A 91 1.74 6.71 7.97
C LEU A 91 0.65 6.46 6.93
N LEU A 92 -0.48 5.88 7.35
CA LEU A 92 -1.64 5.60 6.50
C LEU A 92 -2.49 6.82 6.18
N THR A 93 -2.43 7.88 6.99
CA THR A 93 -3.06 9.17 6.71
C THR A 93 -2.20 10.03 5.80
N LYS A 94 -0.87 10.05 6.00
CA LYS A 94 0.08 10.71 5.08
C LYS A 94 0.01 10.15 3.66
N GLN A 95 -0.18 8.84 3.50
CA GLN A 95 -0.29 8.24 2.16
C GLN A 95 -1.58 8.58 1.40
N GLN A 96 -2.64 9.08 2.07
CA GLN A 96 -3.79 9.65 1.35
C GLN A 96 -3.46 11.02 0.74
N ALA A 97 -2.58 11.81 1.36
CA ALA A 97 -2.04 13.02 0.72
C ALA A 97 -1.10 12.69 -0.46
N SER A 98 -0.67 11.43 -0.56
CA SER A 98 0.15 10.89 -1.64
C SER A 98 -0.59 9.88 -2.51
N GLU A 99 -1.94 9.97 -2.63
CA GLU A 99 -2.67 9.34 -3.74
C GLU A 99 -2.25 9.98 -5.09
N VAL A 100 -0.96 9.83 -5.41
CA VAL A 100 -0.44 9.80 -6.76
C VAL A 100 -1.04 8.54 -7.36
N GLN A 101 -1.98 8.79 -8.25
CA GLN A 101 -2.63 7.84 -9.13
C GLN A 101 -1.64 6.83 -9.69
N TYR A 102 -1.72 5.58 -9.24
CA TYR A 102 -1.10 4.48 -9.97
C TYR A 102 -1.86 4.31 -11.28
N PRO A 103 -1.17 4.22 -12.43
CA PRO A 103 -1.84 4.02 -13.70
C PRO A 103 -2.55 2.67 -13.65
N SER A 104 -3.88 2.74 -13.59
CA SER A 104 -4.77 1.66 -14.00
C SER A 104 -4.25 1.15 -15.34
N ALA A 105 -4.06 -0.17 -15.48
CA ALA A 105 -3.78 -0.81 -16.74
C ALA A 105 -4.94 -0.52 -17.72
N LYS A 106 -4.86 0.63 -18.40
CA LYS A 106 -5.69 1.03 -19.52
C LYS A 106 -4.76 1.05 -20.71
N ARG A 107 -5.10 0.24 -21.71
CA ARG A 107 -4.54 0.18 -23.07
C ARG A 107 -3.63 1.35 -23.39
N VAL A 108 -2.39 1.02 -23.72
CA VAL A 108 -1.50 1.87 -24.52
C VAL A 108 -2.30 2.36 -25.73
N LYS A 109 -2.73 3.62 -25.71
CA LYS A 109 -2.94 4.37 -26.95
C LYS A 109 -1.60 5.03 -27.22
N THR A 110 -0.87 4.45 -28.15
CA THR A 110 0.37 4.97 -28.71
C THR A 110 0.18 6.45 -29.08
N PRO A 111 1.01 7.38 -28.58
CA PRO A 111 1.10 8.71 -29.15
C PRO A 111 1.91 8.60 -30.46
N GLN A 112 1.25 8.84 -31.59
CA GLN A 112 1.83 8.85 -32.95
C GLN A 112 2.78 10.05 -33.19
N GLY A 113 3.72 10.31 -32.29
CA GLY A 113 4.63 11.46 -32.39
C GLY A 113 6.07 11.24 -31.93
N LEU A 114 6.40 10.08 -31.38
CA LEU A 114 7.74 9.81 -30.84
C LEU A 114 8.63 8.94 -31.75
N ASP A 115 8.08 8.40 -32.85
CA ASP A 115 8.82 7.51 -33.74
C ASP A 115 9.64 8.28 -34.80
N LEU A 116 9.18 9.45 -35.24
CA LEU A 116 9.89 10.21 -36.29
C LEU A 116 11.19 10.85 -35.80
N ALA A 117 11.25 11.28 -34.54
CA ALA A 117 12.44 11.91 -33.97
C ALA A 117 13.58 10.90 -33.76
N LEU A 118 13.25 9.68 -33.31
CA LEU A 118 14.24 8.61 -33.15
C LEU A 118 14.68 8.03 -34.50
N LEU A 119 13.76 7.92 -35.47
CA LEU A 119 14.11 7.46 -36.81
C LEU A 119 15.04 8.44 -37.56
N ASN A 120 14.89 9.75 -37.32
CA ASN A 120 15.78 10.76 -37.91
C ASN A 120 17.15 10.80 -37.21
N LEU A 121 17.20 10.64 -35.88
CA LEU A 121 18.47 10.58 -35.13
C LEU A 121 19.32 9.37 -35.54
N MET A 122 18.68 8.24 -35.86
CA MET A 122 19.36 7.03 -36.34
C MET A 122 19.79 7.09 -37.80
N LYS A 123 19.29 8.04 -38.60
CA LYS A 123 19.71 8.24 -40.01
C LYS A 123 20.88 9.21 -40.15
N GLU A 124 21.03 10.15 -39.23
CA GLU A 124 22.16 11.10 -39.25
C GLU A 124 23.48 10.49 -38.77
N THR A 125 23.44 9.38 -38.02
CA THR A 125 24.65 8.69 -37.53
C THR A 125 25.24 7.66 -38.51
N VAL A 126 24.66 7.49 -39.70
CA VAL A 126 25.13 6.50 -40.71
C VAL A 126 25.69 7.15 -41.98
N ASN A 127 25.69 8.49 -42.09
CA ASN A 127 26.26 9.22 -43.25
C ASN A 127 27.27 10.30 -42.85
N GLN A 128 28.29 9.92 -42.07
CA GLN A 128 29.58 10.62 -42.03
C GLN A 128 30.72 9.64 -42.28
#